data_AF-A0A958BYK4-F1
#
_entry.id   AF-A0A958BYK4-F1
#
_cell.length_a   1.000
_cell.length_b   1.000
_cell.length_c   1.000
_cell.angle_alpha   90.00
_cell.angle_beta   90.00
_cell.angle_gamma   90.00
#
_symmetry.space_group_name_H-M   'P 1'
#
loop_
_entity.id
_entity.type
_entity.pdbx_description
1 polymer ?
#
loop_
_entity_poly.entity_id
_entity_poly.type
_entity_poly.pdbx_seq_one_letter_code
_entity_poly.pdbx_strand_id
1 'polypeptide(L)'
;NLLVVPESAQNKDLAYEFLDITLGEEVQTLMANAGGIPINADLSQIENEKNKELNEAFSTIVANDGLAFYPDWPAPGYMDVLGGALQQLIDGSVTTDAFLDQIAGPWQDYKSTLE
;
A
#
# COMPACT_ATOMS: atom_id res chain seq x y z
N ASN A 1 -0.78 6.83 0.12
CA ASN A 1 -1.71 7.90 0.56
C ASN A 1 -3.05 7.69 -0.13
N LEU A 2 -4.13 7.68 0.65
CA LEU A 2 -5.49 7.65 0.11
C LEU A 2 -5.99 9.09 -0.03
N LEU A 3 -6.60 9.43 -1.16
CA LEU A 3 -7.36 10.66 -1.28
C LEU A 3 -8.77 10.38 -0.76
N VAL A 4 -9.23 11.18 0.19
CA VAL A 4 -10.51 10.97 0.88
C VAL A 4 -11.31 12.26 0.91
N VAL A 5 -12.63 12.15 0.75
CA VAL A 5 -13.56 13.28 0.93
C VAL A 5 -14.14 13.21 2.33
N PRO A 6 -13.90 14.21 3.19
CA PRO A 6 -14.50 14.25 4.52
C PRO A 6 -16.02 14.26 4.47
N GLU A 7 -16.67 13.54 5.37
CA GLU A 7 -18.14 13.51 5.46
C GLU A 7 -18.75 14.91 5.62
N SER A 8 -18.06 15.79 6.36
CA SER A 8 -18.45 17.18 6.62
C SER A 8 -17.98 18.19 5.57
N ALA A 9 -17.44 17.74 4.43
CA ALA A 9 -16.97 18.63 3.37
C ALA A 9 -18.11 19.52 2.87
N GLN A 10 -17.84 20.83 2.79
CA GLN A 10 -18.85 21.83 2.41
C GLN A 10 -19.19 21.79 0.92
N ASN A 11 -18.31 21.20 0.10
CA ASN A 11 -18.52 21.08 -1.34
C ASN A 11 -17.96 19.75 -1.84
N LYS A 12 -18.76 18.68 -1.69
CA LYS A 12 -18.38 17.32 -2.06
C LYS A 12 -18.20 17.16 -3.57
N ASP A 13 -19.03 17.84 -4.37
CA ASP A 13 -18.98 17.75 -5.83
C ASP A 13 -17.65 18.23 -6.40
N LEU A 14 -17.14 19.39 -5.93
CA LEU A 14 -15.81 19.87 -6.32
C LEU A 14 -14.69 18.95 -5.84
N ALA A 15 -14.85 18.32 -4.68
CA ALA A 15 -13.88 17.35 -4.20
C ALA A 15 -13.86 16.11 -5.11
N TYR A 16 -15.01 15.62 -5.55
CA TYR A 16 -15.11 14.51 -6.49
C TYR A 16 -14.55 14.87 -7.86
N GLU A 17 -14.84 16.06 -8.39
CA GLU A 17 -14.26 16.54 -9.65
C GLU A 17 -12.72 16.60 -9.58
N PHE A 18 -12.16 17.07 -8.46
CA PHE A 18 -10.72 17.05 -8.24
C PHE A 18 -10.14 15.62 -8.24
N LEU A 19 -10.84 14.67 -7.61
CA LEU A 19 -10.42 13.26 -7.59
C LEU A 19 -10.48 12.65 -8.99
N ASP A 20 -11.56 12.88 -9.74
CA ASP A 20 -11.72 12.37 -11.10
C ASP A 20 -10.62 12.89 -12.03
N ILE A 21 -10.29 14.18 -11.95
CA ILE A 21 -9.18 14.77 -12.70
C ILE A 21 -7.85 14.13 -12.28
N THR A 22 -7.59 14.05 -10.98
CA THR A 22 -6.30 13.58 -10.45
C THR A 22 -6.06 12.10 -10.76
N LEU A 23 -7.11 11.27 -10.71
CA LEU A 23 -7.05 9.82 -10.95
C LEU A 23 -7.32 9.44 -12.41
N GLY A 24 -7.67 10.42 -13.25
CA GLY A 24 -7.84 10.25 -14.68
C GLY A 24 -6.56 9.85 -15.41
N GLU A 25 -6.71 9.11 -16.51
CA GLU A 25 -5.60 8.49 -17.24
C GLU A 25 -4.53 9.48 -17.69
N GLU A 26 -4.91 10.67 -18.14
CA GLU A 26 -3.98 11.71 -18.58
C GLU A 26 -3.04 12.16 -17.46
N VAL A 27 -3.59 12.55 -16.30
CA VAL A 27 -2.81 13.02 -15.15
C VAL A 27 -1.97 11.90 -14.55
N GLN A 28 -2.51 10.68 -14.51
CA GLN A 28 -1.79 9.51 -14.05
C GLN A 28 -0.63 9.16 -15.00
N THR A 29 -0.81 9.27 -16.31
CA THR A 29 0.25 9.07 -17.30
C THR A 29 1.35 10.13 -17.20
N LEU A 30 0.97 11.38 -16.94
CA LEU A 30 1.93 12.44 -16.62
C LEU A 30 2.74 12.11 -15.36
N MET A 31 2.07 11.62 -14.30
CA MET A 31 2.73 11.17 -13.08
C MET A 31 3.71 10.02 -13.32
N ALA A 32 3.35 9.02 -14.14
CA ALA A 32 4.27 7.94 -14.53
C ALA A 32 5.51 8.49 -15.23
N ASN A 33 5.33 9.39 -16.20
CA ASN A 33 6.45 10.03 -16.90
C ASN A 33 7.35 10.85 -15.96
N ALA A 34 6.80 11.41 -14.87
CA ALA A 34 7.56 12.10 -13.83
C ALA A 34 8.26 11.15 -12.82
N GLY A 35 8.14 9.82 -12.99
CA GLY A 35 8.75 8.81 -12.12
C GLY A 35 7.86 8.33 -10.98
N GLY A 36 6.57 8.64 -11.01
CA GLY A 36 5.58 8.10 -10.07
C GLY A 36 5.09 6.70 -10.44
N ILE A 37 4.29 6.12 -9.54
CA ILE A 37 3.64 4.81 -9.68
C ILE A 37 2.11 5.01 -9.59
N PRO A 38 1.47 5.52 -10.66
CA PRO A 38 0.02 5.64 -10.76
C PRO A 38 -0.74 4.31 -10.81
N ILE A 39 -2.03 4.36 -10.52
CA ILE A 39 -2.93 3.20 -10.60
C ILE A 39 -3.65 3.06 -11.96
N ASN A 40 -3.60 4.10 -12.80
CA ASN A 40 -4.40 4.19 -14.02
C ASN A 40 -3.66 4.95 -15.14
N ALA A 41 -2.37 4.69 -15.34
CA ALA A 41 -1.62 5.31 -16.44
C ALA A 41 -1.71 4.48 -17.74
N ASP A 42 -1.67 5.18 -18.88
CA ASP A 42 -1.42 4.56 -20.18
C ASP A 42 0.08 4.27 -20.32
N LEU A 43 0.44 3.00 -20.16
CA LEU A 43 1.83 2.52 -20.24
C LEU A 43 2.44 2.70 -21.63
N SER A 44 1.62 2.86 -22.68
CA SER A 44 2.10 3.10 -24.05
C SER A 44 2.66 4.52 -24.24
N GLN A 45 2.25 5.45 -23.39
CA GLN A 45 2.63 6.88 -23.43
C GLN A 45 3.77 7.21 -22.46
N ILE A 46 4.36 6.21 -21.80
CA ILE A 46 5.53 6.41 -20.93
C ILE A 46 6.79 6.40 -21.79
N GLU A 47 7.45 7.56 -21.89
CA GLU A 47 8.62 7.75 -22.74
C GLU A 47 9.92 7.26 -22.09
N ASN A 48 10.05 7.47 -20.78
CA ASN A 48 11.25 7.03 -20.05
C ASN A 48 11.21 5.53 -19.81
N GLU A 49 12.19 4.80 -20.36
CA GLU A 49 12.26 3.34 -20.29
C GLU A 49 12.22 2.79 -18.85
N LYS A 50 12.90 3.44 -17.89
CA LYS A 50 12.90 3.01 -16.48
C LYS A 50 11.56 3.23 -15.81
N ASN A 51 10.89 4.34 -16.12
CA ASN A 51 9.56 4.61 -15.59
C ASN A 51 8.54 3.62 -16.17
N LYS A 52 8.70 3.25 -17.45
CA LYS A 52 7.87 2.25 -18.10
C LYS A 52 8.05 0.88 -17.45
N GLU A 53 9.30 0.42 -17.29
CA GLU A 53 9.62 -0.83 -16.60
C GLU A 53 9.03 -0.86 -15.17
N LEU A 54 9.20 0.22 -14.41
CA LEU A 54 8.64 0.36 -13.06
C LEU A 54 7.11 0.19 -13.05
N ASN A 55 6.41 0.86 -13.97
CA ASN A 55 4.96 0.86 -14.01
C ASN A 55 4.38 -0.43 -14.61
N GLU A 56 5.06 -1.08 -15.55
CA GLU A 56 4.71 -2.42 -16.05
C GLU A 56 4.84 -3.48 -14.94
N ALA A 57 5.90 -3.39 -14.12
CA ALA A 57 6.06 -4.25 -12.96
C ALA A 57 4.94 -4.02 -11.93
N PHE A 58 4.61 -2.76 -11.63
CA PHE A 58 3.50 -2.44 -10.74
C PHE A 58 2.15 -2.93 -11.26
N SER A 59 1.85 -2.71 -12.55
CA SER A 59 0.63 -3.20 -13.20
C SER A 59 0.52 -4.73 -13.11
N THR A 60 1.64 -5.44 -13.26
CA THR A 60 1.69 -6.90 -13.06
C THR A 60 1.38 -7.30 -11.62
N ILE A 61 1.89 -6.58 -10.62
CA ILE A 61 1.56 -6.83 -9.21
C ILE A 61 0.05 -6.64 -8.96
N VAL A 62 -0.53 -5.55 -9.47
CA VAL A 62 -1.96 -5.26 -9.33
C VAL A 62 -2.83 -6.32 -10.02
N ALA A 63 -2.50 -6.70 -11.26
CA ALA A 63 -3.24 -7.71 -12.02
C ALA A 63 -3.24 -9.10 -11.36
N ASN A 64 -2.22 -9.39 -10.55
CA ASN A 64 -2.07 -10.64 -9.83
C ASN A 64 -2.56 -10.57 -8.37
N ASP A 65 -3.31 -9.53 -7.99
CA ASP A 65 -3.78 -9.33 -6.61
C ASP A 65 -2.63 -9.35 -5.58
N GLY A 66 -1.47 -8.81 -5.98
CA GLY A 66 -0.22 -8.89 -5.22
C GLY A 66 -0.03 -7.78 -4.18
N LEU A 67 -1.03 -6.92 -3.96
CA LEU A 67 -0.93 -5.83 -2.99
C LEU A 67 -1.30 -6.33 -1.59
N ALA A 68 -0.35 -6.22 -0.65
CA ALA A 68 -0.62 -6.49 0.76
C ALA A 68 -1.30 -5.30 1.44
N PHE A 69 -2.15 -5.58 2.44
CA PHE A 69 -2.66 -4.55 3.33
C PHE A 69 -1.54 -3.92 4.15
N TYR A 70 -1.72 -2.66 4.55
CA TYR A 70 -0.82 -2.03 5.51
C TYR A 70 -0.93 -2.78 6.85
N PRO A 71 0.14 -3.44 7.35
CA PRO A 71 0.04 -4.35 8.49
C PRO A 71 -0.45 -3.72 9.79
N ASP A 72 -0.25 -2.41 9.97
CA ASP A 72 -0.71 -1.69 11.17
C ASP A 72 -2.20 -1.34 11.16
N TRP A 73 -2.90 -1.49 10.01
CA TRP A 73 -4.34 -1.17 9.94
C TRP A 73 -5.20 -1.95 10.95
N PRO A 74 -5.08 -3.28 11.03
CA PRO A 74 -5.81 -4.08 12.01
C PRO A 74 -5.09 -4.21 13.36
N ALA A 75 -3.77 -4.11 13.40
CA ALA A 75 -3.00 -4.22 14.64
C ALA A 75 -2.06 -3.01 14.79
N PRO A 76 -2.46 -1.95 15.50
CA PRO A 76 -1.62 -0.77 15.69
C PRO A 76 -0.22 -1.13 16.26
N GLY A 77 0.85 -0.63 15.63
CA GLY A 77 2.23 -0.89 16.03
C GLY A 77 2.79 -2.25 15.58
N TYR A 78 2.09 -2.97 14.69
CA TYR A 78 2.52 -4.27 14.21
C TYR A 78 3.87 -4.27 13.51
N MET A 79 4.20 -3.22 12.75
CA MET A 79 5.50 -3.12 12.07
C MET A 79 6.68 -3.13 13.06
N ASP A 80 6.52 -2.59 14.27
CA ASP A 80 7.56 -2.63 15.30
C ASP A 80 7.76 -4.07 15.81
N VAL A 81 6.65 -4.80 16.02
CA VAL A 81 6.69 -6.22 16.41
C VAL A 81 7.32 -7.07 15.31
N LEU A 82 6.88 -6.90 14.07
CA LEU A 82 7.40 -7.63 12.91
C LEU A 82 8.90 -7.37 12.71
N GLY A 83 9.32 -6.10 12.74
CA GLY A 83 10.72 -5.72 12.57
C GLY A 83 11.61 -6.25 13.70
N GLY A 84 11.17 -6.13 14.96
CA GLY A 84 11.89 -6.62 16.12
C GLY A 84 12.02 -8.15 16.14
N ALA A 85 10.91 -8.86 15.89
CA ALA A 85 10.90 -10.32 15.84
C ALA A 85 11.76 -10.85 14.68
N LEU A 86 11.73 -10.19 13.51
CA LEU A 86 12.58 -10.56 12.37
C LEU A 86 14.06 -10.40 12.70
N GLN A 87 14.44 -9.33 13.41
CA GLN A 87 15.82 -9.13 13.82
C GLN A 87 16.31 -10.24 14.76
N GLN A 88 15.47 -10.64 15.72
CA GLN A 88 15.74 -11.76 16.62
C GLN A 88 15.86 -13.11 15.88
N LEU A 89 15.05 -13.32 14.84
CA LEU A 89 15.15 -14.52 14.01
C LEU A 89 16.48 -14.54 13.22
N ILE A 90 16.86 -13.39 12.65
CA ILE A 90 18.09 -13.25 11.86
C ILE A 90 19.34 -13.46 12.72
N ASP A 91 19.35 -12.93 13.95
CA ASP A 91 20.48 -13.09 14.87
C ASP A 91 20.50 -14.44 15.62
N GLY A 92 19.45 -15.26 15.46
CA GLY A 92 19.34 -16.59 16.04
C GLY A 92 18.96 -16.60 17.52
N SER A 93 18.52 -15.48 18.09
CA SER A 93 18.04 -15.41 19.47
C SER A 93 16.69 -16.10 19.68
N VAL A 94 15.89 -16.30 18.63
CA VAL A 94 14.63 -17.05 18.66
C VAL A 94 14.57 -18.14 17.59
N THR A 95 13.75 -19.17 17.84
CA THR A 95 13.41 -20.18 16.84
C THR A 95 12.37 -19.65 15.85
N THR A 96 12.21 -20.33 14.71
CA THR A 96 11.15 -20.00 13.75
C THR A 96 9.76 -20.06 14.39
N ASP A 97 9.48 -21.06 15.23
CA ASP A 97 8.18 -21.18 15.90
C ASP A 97 7.93 -19.99 16.85
N ALA A 98 8.95 -19.60 17.64
CA ALA A 98 8.83 -18.45 18.53
C ALA A 98 8.64 -17.13 17.76
N PHE A 99 9.29 -16.98 16.59
CA PHE A 99 9.05 -15.86 15.68
C PHE A 99 7.60 -15.84 15.19
N LEU A 100 7.07 -16.98 14.72
CA LEU A 100 5.69 -17.09 14.22
C LEU A 100 4.67 -16.76 15.31
N ASP A 101 4.89 -17.24 16.55
CA ASP A 101 4.03 -16.92 17.69
C ASP A 101 4.05 -15.41 18.01
N GLN A 102 5.23 -14.78 18.01
CA GLN A 102 5.36 -13.34 18.27
C GLN A 102 4.61 -12.49 17.25
N ILE A 103 4.75 -12.78 15.95
CA ILE A 103 4.07 -12.01 14.91
C ILE A 103 2.57 -12.37 14.79
N ALA A 104 2.13 -13.52 15.31
CA ALA A 104 0.70 -13.83 15.36
C ALA A 104 -0.02 -13.07 16.49
N GLY A 105 0.67 -12.80 17.60
CA GLY A 105 0.10 -12.22 18.83
C GLY A 105 -0.76 -10.97 18.62
N PRO A 106 -0.24 -9.88 18.01
CA PRO A 106 -1.01 -8.63 17.85
C PRO A 106 -2.33 -8.80 17.08
N TRP A 107 -2.35 -9.71 16.10
CA TRP A 107 -3.55 -10.04 15.33
C TRP A 107 -4.57 -10.81 16.16
N GLN A 108 -4.11 -11.78 16.95
CA GLN A 108 -4.96 -12.55 17.85
C GLN A 108 -5.56 -11.64 18.93
N ASP A 109 -4.75 -10.74 19.49
CA ASP A 109 -5.18 -9.75 20.47
C ASP A 109 -6.26 -8.83 19.87
N TYR A 110 -6.01 -8.25 18.69
CA TYR A 110 -7.01 -7.41 18.03
C TYR A 110 -8.29 -8.18 17.73
N LYS A 111 -8.18 -9.39 17.18
CA LYS A 111 -9.35 -10.24 16.88
C LYS A 111 -10.20 -10.49 18.11
N SER A 112 -9.58 -10.71 19.27
CA SER A 112 -10.31 -10.92 20.53
C SER A 112 -11.14 -9.70 20.98
N THR A 113 -10.84 -8.50 20.48
CA THR A 113 -11.63 -7.29 20.76
C THR A 113 -12.89 -7.15 19.89
N LEU A 114 -13.01 -7.97 18.84
CA LEU A 114 -14.13 -7.97 17.90
C LEU A 114 -15.20 -9.02 18.24
N GLU A 115 -14.90 -9.95 19.17
CA GLU A 115 -15.80 -11.01 19.67
C GLU A 115 -16.51 -10.58 20.96
#